data_AF-A0A396P4Y1-F1
#
_entry.id   AF-A0A396P4Y1-F1
#
_cell.length_a   1.000
_cell.length_b   1.000
_cell.length_c   1.000
_cell.angle_alpha   90.00
_cell.angle_beta   90.00
_cell.angle_gamma   90.00
#
_symmetry.space_group_name_H-M   'P 1'
#
loop_
_entity.id
_entity.type
_entity.pdbx_description
1 polymer ?
#
loop_
_entity_poly.entity_id
_entity_poly.type
_entity_poly.pdbx_seq_one_letter_code
_entity_poly.pdbx_strand_id
1 'polypeptide(L)'
;MGFFDLFKIKKALSHERLDNKSIFPEQINFSQSAKASDNYCQKIYDLYYKDYPEMPFISKDRELNTNWFEQAKTFSQQSLVSKSMMKRYSDGLLPGHIYMLYWLKKYSNKKTPAYFEYEYGIDFVAEKTFLKRNGYLDELNKPTPKGNLAIQRHSSVIEERHPSPRYSGVPDASSPVILPVGRNIPSSLNHGIITVPSSDKVLIEKEFKQLNKLISFALKQAHLSNRLSIDTNKFLYSTDFTFYEACPYTQTGKLSKYPLSLHYAYASHKDLNPPQDYFGEIHYMQDGSIGKARLIFWQKKHGFMIHLAKSGGKLSVKKVEKITDAKWETIYKL
;
A
#
# COMPACT_ATOMS: atom_id res chain seq x y z
N MET A 1 -11.39 -9.71 -19.19
CA MET A 1 -10.23 -8.88 -18.86
C MET A 1 -9.75 -9.27 -17.48
N GLY A 2 -8.51 -9.72 -17.37
CA GLY A 2 -7.94 -10.15 -16.10
C GLY A 2 -7.47 -8.97 -15.27
N PHE A 3 -7.28 -9.17 -13.96
CA PHE A 3 -6.68 -8.18 -13.04
C PHE A 3 -5.31 -7.66 -13.54
N PHE A 4 -4.61 -8.47 -14.35
CA PHE A 4 -3.37 -8.14 -15.05
C PHE A 4 -3.53 -7.02 -16.08
N ASP A 5 -4.66 -6.99 -16.80
CA ASP A 5 -4.96 -5.94 -17.78
C ASP A 5 -5.17 -4.60 -17.06
N LEU A 6 -5.87 -4.62 -15.92
CA LEU A 6 -6.11 -3.42 -15.10
C LEU A 6 -4.83 -2.81 -14.50
N PHE A 7 -3.85 -3.63 -14.10
CA PHE A 7 -2.61 -3.13 -13.51
C PHE A 7 -1.71 -2.44 -14.57
N LYS A 8 -1.69 -2.97 -15.81
CA LYS A 8 -1.00 -2.35 -16.94
C LYS A 8 -1.71 -1.08 -17.43
N ILE A 9 -3.04 -1.10 -17.49
CA ILE A 9 -3.86 0.06 -17.84
C ILE A 9 -3.65 1.21 -16.83
N LYS A 10 -3.54 0.92 -15.52
CA LYS A 10 -3.22 1.94 -14.50
C LYS A 10 -1.86 2.63 -14.72
N LYS A 11 -0.84 1.90 -15.19
CA LYS A 11 0.49 2.47 -15.50
C LYS A 11 0.49 3.27 -16.81
N ALA A 12 -0.37 2.90 -17.77
CA ALA A 12 -0.52 3.61 -19.03
C ALA A 12 -1.35 4.91 -18.89
N LEU A 13 -2.40 4.91 -18.06
CA LEU A 13 -3.27 6.07 -17.83
C LEU A 13 -2.68 7.11 -16.85
N SER A 14 -1.61 6.79 -16.13
CA SER A 14 -0.94 7.74 -15.23
C SER A 14 -0.01 8.74 -15.95
N HIS A 15 -0.11 8.85 -17.28
CA HIS A 15 0.72 9.75 -18.09
C HIS A 15 0.24 11.20 -18.13
N GLU A 16 -0.95 11.52 -17.63
CA GLU A 16 -1.34 12.91 -17.38
C GLU A 16 -0.96 13.31 -15.95
N ARG A 17 0.30 13.73 -15.79
CA ARG A 17 0.73 14.52 -14.62
C ARG A 17 -0.04 15.83 -14.66
N LEU A 18 -1.07 15.95 -13.83
CA LEU A 18 -1.50 17.28 -13.39
C LEU A 18 -0.28 17.95 -12.74
N ASP A 19 0.07 19.11 -13.27
CA ASP A 19 1.12 19.98 -12.76
C ASP A 19 0.99 20.08 -11.24
N ASN A 20 2.09 19.80 -10.53
CA ASN A 20 2.20 19.99 -9.09
C ASN A 20 2.09 21.48 -8.76
N LYS A 21 0.87 22.05 -8.80
CA LYS A 21 0.58 23.23 -8.01
C LYS A 21 0.82 22.83 -6.55
N SER A 22 1.66 23.60 -5.89
CA SER A 22 1.96 23.49 -4.46
C SER A 22 0.68 23.65 -3.64
N ILE A 23 -0.08 22.58 -3.47
CA ILE A 23 -1.19 22.55 -2.52
C ILE A 23 -0.56 22.39 -1.15
N PHE A 24 -0.69 23.41 -0.30
CA PHE A 24 -0.14 23.39 1.03
C PHE A 24 -0.77 22.24 1.85
N PRO A 25 -0.01 21.50 2.67
CA PRO A 25 -0.54 20.37 3.45
C PRO A 25 -1.75 20.72 4.33
N GLU A 26 -1.86 21.97 4.76
CA GLU A 26 -2.97 22.50 5.54
C GLU A 26 -4.28 22.58 4.73
N GLN A 27 -4.20 22.92 3.44
CA GLN A 27 -5.36 22.95 2.54
C GLN A 27 -5.90 21.55 2.26
N ILE A 28 -5.02 20.55 2.13
CA ILE A 28 -5.39 19.13 1.92
C ILE A 28 -6.07 18.55 3.17
N ASN A 29 -5.60 18.91 4.36
CA ASN A 29 -6.22 18.44 5.60
C ASN A 29 -7.62 19.02 5.79
N PHE A 30 -7.79 20.31 5.45
CA PHE A 30 -9.09 20.98 5.54
C PHE A 30 -10.09 20.44 4.50
N SER A 31 -9.66 20.25 3.25
CA SER A 31 -10.52 19.74 2.16
C SER A 31 -11.02 18.32 2.41
N GLN A 32 -10.25 17.46 3.09
CA GLN A 32 -10.65 16.09 3.44
C GLN A 32 -11.69 16.02 4.56
N SER A 33 -11.74 17.03 5.43
CA SER A 33 -12.73 17.10 6.53
C SER A 33 -14.01 17.87 6.16
N ALA A 34 -13.99 18.63 5.07
CA ALA A 34 -15.15 19.39 4.61
C ALA A 34 -15.97 18.56 3.62
N LYS A 35 -17.30 18.61 3.72
CA LYS A 35 -18.20 18.03 2.72
C LYS A 35 -18.03 18.77 1.37
N ALA A 36 -18.10 18.03 0.27
CA ALA A 36 -18.17 18.60 -1.07
C ALA A 36 -19.46 19.43 -1.27
N SER A 37 -19.53 20.18 -2.37
CA SER A 37 -20.76 20.91 -2.72
C SER A 37 -21.97 19.97 -2.85
N ASP A 38 -23.17 20.45 -2.50
CA ASP A 38 -24.36 19.62 -2.57
C ASP A 38 -24.69 19.18 -4.00
N ASN A 39 -24.42 20.02 -5.01
CA ASN A 39 -24.59 19.65 -6.41
C ASN A 39 -23.67 18.48 -6.81
N TYR A 40 -22.39 18.55 -6.41
CA TYR A 40 -21.42 17.48 -6.67
C TYR A 40 -21.80 16.18 -5.96
N CYS A 41 -22.22 16.27 -4.69
CA CYS A 41 -22.69 15.12 -3.93
C CYS A 41 -23.92 14.48 -4.59
N GLN A 42 -24.94 15.28 -4.92
CA GLN A 42 -26.19 14.81 -5.51
C GLN A 42 -25.94 14.08 -6.83
N LYS A 43 -25.10 14.66 -7.69
CA LYS A 43 -24.69 14.03 -8.95
C LYS A 43 -24.08 12.64 -8.74
N ILE A 44 -23.20 12.49 -7.75
CA ILE A 44 -22.57 11.21 -7.43
C ILE A 44 -23.59 10.23 -6.85
N TYR A 45 -24.48 10.68 -5.97
CA TYR A 45 -25.51 9.83 -5.37
C TYR A 45 -26.47 9.30 -6.42
N ASP A 46 -26.96 10.15 -7.33
CA ASP A 46 -27.87 9.76 -8.39
C ASP A 46 -27.25 8.74 -9.35
N LEU A 47 -25.96 8.86 -9.65
CA LEU A 47 -25.27 7.97 -10.57
C LEU A 47 -24.89 6.62 -9.96
N TYR A 48 -24.47 6.59 -8.68
CA TYR A 48 -23.77 5.43 -8.13
C TYR A 48 -24.37 4.87 -6.85
N TYR A 49 -25.09 5.68 -6.07
CA TYR A 49 -25.47 5.31 -4.70
C TYR A 49 -26.97 5.34 -4.43
N LYS A 50 -27.82 5.63 -5.42
CA LYS A 50 -29.27 5.80 -5.27
C LYS A 50 -29.97 4.72 -4.43
N ASP A 51 -29.55 3.46 -4.55
CA ASP A 51 -30.17 2.34 -3.84
C ASP A 51 -29.50 2.00 -2.51
N TYR A 52 -28.58 2.83 -2.01
CA TYR A 52 -27.86 2.58 -0.77
C TYR A 52 -28.75 2.91 0.44
N PRO A 53 -28.69 2.11 1.52
CA PRO A 53 -29.43 2.42 2.74
C PRO A 53 -28.94 3.69 3.43
N GLU A 54 -27.68 4.07 3.21
CA GLU A 54 -27.06 5.30 3.69
C GLU A 54 -26.08 5.81 2.64
N MET A 55 -26.09 7.12 2.36
CA MET A 55 -25.20 7.70 1.35
C MET A 55 -23.80 7.89 1.93
N PRO A 56 -22.72 7.52 1.20
CA PRO A 56 -21.37 7.73 1.69
C PRO A 56 -21.03 9.22 1.76
N PHE A 57 -20.20 9.59 2.72
CA PHE A 57 -19.58 10.90 2.79
C PHE A 57 -18.67 11.14 1.56
N ILE A 58 -18.73 12.36 1.03
CA ILE A 58 -17.92 12.83 -0.09
C ILE A 58 -17.27 14.13 0.34
N SER A 59 -15.94 14.12 0.43
CA SER A 59 -15.18 15.29 0.85
C SER A 59 -14.96 16.28 -0.29
N LYS A 60 -14.71 17.54 0.07
CA LYS A 60 -14.35 18.61 -0.86
C LYS A 60 -13.02 18.33 -1.56
N ASP A 61 -12.16 17.53 -0.94
CA ASP A 61 -10.92 17.03 -1.56
C ASP A 61 -11.21 16.24 -2.83
N ARG A 62 -12.23 15.37 -2.82
CA ARG A 62 -12.65 14.62 -4.01
C ARG A 62 -13.09 15.53 -5.15
N GLU A 63 -13.81 16.60 -4.82
CA GLU A 63 -14.34 17.57 -5.78
C GLU A 63 -13.24 18.40 -6.43
N LEU A 64 -12.28 18.91 -5.65
CA LEU A 64 -11.34 19.93 -6.11
C LEU A 64 -9.95 19.42 -6.48
N ASN A 65 -9.50 18.36 -5.82
CA ASN A 65 -8.09 17.96 -5.85
C ASN A 65 -7.87 16.57 -6.46
N THR A 66 -8.92 15.90 -6.93
CA THR A 66 -8.83 14.54 -7.47
C THR A 66 -9.64 14.37 -8.74
N ASN A 67 -9.20 13.43 -9.61
CA ASN A 67 -9.97 12.97 -10.76
C ASN A 67 -10.90 11.81 -10.40
N TRP A 68 -11.46 11.79 -9.19
CA TRP A 68 -12.21 10.64 -8.67
C TRP A 68 -13.42 10.28 -9.54
N PHE A 69 -14.12 11.28 -10.08
CA PHE A 69 -15.29 11.05 -10.93
C PHE A 69 -14.96 10.23 -12.19
N GLU A 70 -13.87 10.59 -12.88
CA GLU A 70 -13.40 9.84 -14.05
C GLU A 70 -12.90 8.44 -13.66
N GLN A 71 -12.18 8.32 -12.54
CA GLN A 71 -11.77 7.02 -12.01
C GLN A 71 -12.95 6.12 -11.64
N ALA A 72 -14.05 6.68 -11.13
CA ALA A 72 -15.26 5.95 -10.80
C ALA A 72 -16.00 5.47 -12.05
N LYS A 73 -15.98 6.25 -13.13
CA LYS A 73 -16.54 5.86 -14.42
C LYS A 73 -15.77 4.71 -15.07
N THR A 74 -14.44 4.74 -15.02
CA THR A 74 -13.59 3.69 -15.64
C THR A 74 -13.43 2.45 -14.76
N PHE A 75 -13.40 2.61 -13.43
CA PHE A 75 -13.08 1.54 -12.47
C PHE A 75 -14.10 1.47 -11.31
N SER A 76 -15.39 1.45 -11.63
CA SER A 76 -16.50 1.53 -10.66
C SER A 76 -16.36 0.54 -9.49
N GLN A 77 -15.99 -0.71 -9.73
CA GLN A 77 -15.83 -1.71 -8.68
C GLN A 77 -14.74 -1.37 -7.63
N GLN A 78 -13.73 -0.57 -8.00
CA GLN A 78 -12.59 -0.24 -7.13
C GLN A 78 -12.71 1.14 -6.49
N SER A 79 -13.40 2.06 -7.17
CA SER A 79 -13.48 3.46 -6.78
C SER A 79 -14.69 3.77 -5.90
N LEU A 80 -15.75 2.95 -5.99
CA LEU A 80 -16.99 3.16 -5.24
C LEU A 80 -16.93 2.49 -3.86
N VAL A 81 -17.52 3.14 -2.87
CA VAL A 81 -17.77 2.54 -1.55
C VAL A 81 -18.80 1.44 -1.73
N SER A 82 -18.57 0.25 -1.19
CA SER A 82 -19.51 -0.85 -1.37
C SER A 82 -20.78 -0.67 -0.53
N LYS A 83 -21.92 -1.16 -1.04
CA LYS A 83 -23.22 -1.09 -0.36
C LYS A 83 -23.22 -1.76 1.02
N SER A 84 -22.42 -2.81 1.21
CA SER A 84 -22.27 -3.46 2.51
C SER A 84 -21.61 -2.56 3.55
N MET A 85 -20.70 -1.67 3.15
CA MET A 85 -20.04 -0.73 4.06
C MET A 85 -20.96 0.39 4.55
N MET A 86 -22.05 0.66 3.81
CA MET A 86 -23.06 1.65 4.18
C MET A 86 -24.29 1.04 4.86
N LYS A 87 -24.27 -0.26 5.20
CA LYS A 87 -25.37 -0.92 5.90
C LYS A 87 -25.08 -1.03 7.38
N ARG A 88 -25.93 -0.44 8.22
CA ARG A 88 -25.81 -0.56 9.69
C ARG A 88 -26.09 -1.97 10.17
N TYR A 89 -25.36 -2.39 11.19
CA TYR A 89 -25.67 -3.56 12.00
C TYR A 89 -26.89 -3.31 12.90
N SER A 90 -27.40 -4.36 13.54
CA SER A 90 -28.53 -4.27 14.46
C SER A 90 -28.27 -3.38 15.68
N ASP A 91 -27.01 -3.14 16.05
CA ASP A 91 -26.60 -2.21 17.11
C ASP A 91 -26.37 -0.76 16.61
N GLY A 92 -26.78 -0.48 15.36
CA GLY A 92 -26.77 0.85 14.76
C GLY A 92 -25.41 1.32 14.25
N LEU A 93 -24.36 0.47 14.34
CA LEU A 93 -23.02 0.80 13.87
C LEU A 93 -22.84 0.46 12.39
N LEU A 94 -22.07 1.26 11.67
CA LEU A 94 -21.54 0.95 10.35
C LEU A 94 -20.25 0.13 10.46
N PRO A 95 -19.89 -0.70 9.46
CA PRO A 95 -18.56 -1.30 9.35
C PRO A 95 -17.42 -0.30 9.55
N GLY A 96 -17.56 0.92 9.01
CA GLY A 96 -16.62 2.02 9.22
C GLY A 96 -16.40 2.40 10.68
N HIS A 97 -17.44 2.33 11.52
CA HIS A 97 -17.33 2.57 12.96
C HIS A 97 -16.51 1.51 13.66
N ILE A 98 -16.72 0.24 13.31
CA ILE A 98 -15.97 -0.88 13.89
C ILE A 98 -14.49 -0.71 13.59
N TYR A 99 -14.17 -0.39 12.34
CA TYR A 99 -12.79 -0.15 11.96
C TYR A 99 -12.20 1.11 12.61
N MET A 100 -13.00 2.16 12.79
CA MET A 100 -12.58 3.37 13.50
C MET A 100 -12.22 3.08 14.96
N LEU A 101 -13.05 2.32 15.68
CA LEU A 101 -12.79 1.92 17.07
C LEU A 101 -11.49 1.12 17.16
N TYR A 102 -11.29 0.13 16.28
CA TYR A 102 -10.04 -0.64 16.20
C TYR A 102 -8.82 0.25 15.92
N TRP A 103 -8.95 1.21 15.00
CA TRP A 103 -7.88 2.13 14.65
C TRP A 103 -7.50 3.07 15.81
N LEU A 104 -8.49 3.67 16.47
CA LEU A 104 -8.29 4.56 17.63
C LEU A 104 -7.73 3.83 18.86
N LYS A 105 -8.04 2.53 19.01
CA LYS A 105 -7.39 1.67 20.01
C LYS A 105 -5.87 1.66 19.80
N LYS A 106 -5.45 1.41 18.56
CA LYS A 106 -4.05 1.22 18.16
C LYS A 106 -3.26 2.52 18.01
N TYR A 107 -3.91 3.61 17.61
CA TYR A 107 -3.25 4.88 17.31
C TYR A 107 -3.94 6.03 18.04
N SER A 108 -3.19 6.86 18.74
CA SER A 108 -3.69 8.07 19.41
C SER A 108 -3.35 9.36 18.64
N ASN A 109 -2.18 9.42 18.00
CA ASN A 109 -1.61 10.66 17.44
C ASN A 109 -1.27 10.52 15.95
N LYS A 110 -2.14 9.90 15.17
CA LYS A 110 -1.96 9.72 13.72
C LYS A 110 -2.93 10.63 12.97
N LYS A 111 -2.47 11.18 11.83
CA LYS A 111 -3.37 11.83 10.86
C LYS A 111 -4.44 10.84 10.43
N THR A 112 -5.68 11.32 10.34
CA THR A 112 -6.83 10.55 9.84
C THR A 112 -6.54 10.00 8.44
N PRO A 113 -6.62 8.68 8.24
CA PRO A 113 -6.40 8.09 6.92
C PRO A 113 -7.60 8.30 5.98
N ALA A 114 -7.31 8.56 4.70
CA ALA A 114 -8.33 8.77 3.67
C ALA A 114 -9.25 7.56 3.46
N TYR A 115 -8.80 6.33 3.76
CA TYR A 115 -9.63 5.13 3.58
C TYR A 115 -10.93 5.13 4.38
N PHE A 116 -11.07 5.95 5.44
CA PHE A 116 -12.34 6.11 6.13
C PHE A 116 -13.43 6.68 5.22
N GLU A 117 -13.05 7.60 4.32
CA GLU A 117 -13.95 8.11 3.29
C GLU A 117 -14.00 7.17 2.07
N TYR A 118 -12.84 6.72 1.57
CA TYR A 118 -12.75 5.97 0.31
C TYR A 118 -13.22 4.53 0.37
N GLU A 119 -13.07 3.86 1.51
CA GLU A 119 -13.44 2.45 1.64
C GLU A 119 -14.68 2.28 2.54
N TYR A 120 -14.82 3.12 3.56
CA TYR A 120 -15.91 3.02 4.53
C TYR A 120 -17.00 4.08 4.37
N GLY A 121 -16.80 5.09 3.51
CA GLY A 121 -17.82 6.11 3.23
C GLY A 121 -18.21 6.99 4.41
N ILE A 122 -17.38 7.12 5.44
CA ILE A 122 -17.72 7.88 6.65
C ILE A 122 -16.93 9.18 6.78
N ASP A 123 -17.58 10.21 7.32
CA ASP A 123 -16.91 11.39 7.86
C ASP A 123 -16.29 11.02 9.21
N PHE A 124 -14.96 10.98 9.26
CA PHE A 124 -14.25 10.61 10.47
C PHE A 124 -14.58 11.49 11.68
N VAL A 125 -14.76 12.80 11.49
CA VAL A 125 -14.96 13.75 12.60
C VAL A 125 -16.38 13.63 13.14
N ALA A 126 -17.38 13.64 12.25
CA ALA A 126 -18.78 13.47 12.63
C ALA A 126 -19.01 12.11 13.29
N GLU A 127 -18.50 11.03 12.69
CA GLU A 127 -18.73 9.68 13.21
C GLU A 127 -17.97 9.41 14.52
N LYS A 128 -16.78 9.99 14.71
CA LYS A 128 -16.08 9.92 16.01
C LYS A 128 -16.92 10.60 17.12
N THR A 129 -17.57 11.71 16.80
CA THR A 129 -18.47 12.41 17.73
C THR A 129 -19.70 11.58 18.05
N PHE A 130 -20.30 10.93 17.04
CA PHE A 130 -21.38 9.96 17.23
C PHE A 130 -20.95 8.82 18.17
N LEU A 131 -19.76 8.24 17.97
CA LEU A 131 -19.26 7.15 18.82
C LEU A 131 -19.02 7.57 20.27
N LYS A 132 -18.53 8.79 20.50
CA LYS A 132 -18.43 9.36 21.86
C LYS A 132 -19.80 9.53 22.51
N ARG A 133 -20.73 10.20 21.83
CA ARG A 133 -22.09 10.45 22.35
C ARG A 133 -22.84 9.16 22.69
N ASN A 134 -22.56 8.09 21.97
CA ASN A 134 -23.18 6.77 22.19
C ASN A 134 -22.37 5.85 23.14
N GLY A 135 -21.32 6.38 23.80
CA GLY A 135 -20.55 5.68 24.84
C GLY A 135 -19.61 4.60 24.33
N TYR A 136 -19.30 4.56 23.03
CA TYR A 136 -18.32 3.62 22.46
C TYR A 136 -16.87 4.13 22.61
N LEU A 137 -16.69 5.44 22.72
CA LEU A 137 -15.41 6.11 22.97
C LEU A 137 -15.47 6.91 24.26
N ASP A 138 -14.36 6.98 24.99
CA ASP A 138 -14.17 7.87 26.13
C ASP A 138 -13.71 9.28 25.70
N GLU A 139 -13.50 10.15 26.69
CA GLU A 139 -13.03 11.52 26.46
C GLU A 139 -11.66 11.57 25.76
N LEU A 140 -10.80 10.59 26.03
CA LEU A 140 -9.48 10.43 25.43
C LEU A 140 -9.52 9.80 24.02
N ASN A 141 -10.71 9.60 23.45
CA ASN A 141 -10.94 8.91 22.17
C ASN A 141 -10.46 7.46 22.17
N LYS A 142 -10.47 6.78 23.32
CA LYS A 142 -10.18 5.35 23.43
C LYS A 142 -11.47 4.54 23.54
N PRO A 143 -11.51 3.30 22.97
CA PRO A 143 -12.68 2.46 23.11
C PRO A 143 -12.99 2.11 24.56
N THR A 144 -14.23 2.37 24.96
CA THR A 144 -14.79 1.95 26.26
C THR A 144 -14.99 0.42 26.29
N PRO A 145 -15.43 -0.20 27.40
CA PRO A 145 -15.86 -1.60 27.39
C PRO A 145 -16.92 -1.89 26.32
N LYS A 146 -17.88 -0.97 26.12
CA LYS A 146 -18.89 -1.06 25.05
C LYS A 146 -18.26 -1.01 23.65
N GLY A 147 -17.28 -0.12 23.44
CA GLY A 147 -16.51 -0.05 22.20
C GLY A 147 -15.70 -1.33 21.91
N ASN A 148 -15.05 -1.90 22.92
CA ASN A 148 -14.31 -3.15 22.77
C ASN A 148 -15.23 -4.34 22.48
N LEU A 149 -16.42 -4.39 23.08
CA LEU A 149 -17.41 -5.41 22.77
C LEU A 149 -17.92 -5.31 21.33
N ALA A 150 -18.14 -4.09 20.82
CA ALA A 150 -18.51 -3.88 19.42
C ALA A 150 -17.42 -4.35 18.45
N ILE A 151 -16.15 -4.06 18.75
CA ILE A 151 -14.99 -4.58 17.99
C ILE A 151 -15.01 -6.12 17.96
N GLN A 152 -15.25 -6.77 19.10
CA GLN A 152 -15.26 -8.22 19.19
C GLN A 152 -16.44 -8.83 18.43
N ARG A 153 -17.64 -8.26 18.58
CA ARG A 153 -18.87 -8.74 17.91
C ARG A 153 -18.75 -8.70 16.39
N HIS A 154 -18.08 -7.69 15.85
CA HIS A 154 -17.95 -7.44 14.41
C HIS A 154 -16.50 -7.62 13.94
N SER A 155 -15.77 -8.60 14.49
CA SER A 155 -14.34 -8.82 14.20
C SER A 155 -14.06 -9.08 12.72
N SER A 156 -15.03 -9.61 11.98
CA SER A 156 -14.95 -9.87 10.55
C SER A 156 -14.55 -8.63 9.73
N VAL A 157 -14.98 -7.43 10.12
CA VAL A 157 -14.58 -6.16 9.46
C VAL A 157 -13.07 -5.94 9.55
N ILE A 158 -12.47 -6.32 10.68
CA ILE A 158 -11.04 -6.18 10.94
C ILE A 158 -10.29 -7.30 10.21
N GLU A 159 -10.79 -8.53 10.28
CA GLU A 159 -10.21 -9.72 9.64
C GLU A 159 -10.19 -9.60 8.11
N GLU A 160 -11.24 -9.05 7.50
CA GLU A 160 -11.29 -8.82 6.06
C GLU A 160 -10.19 -7.85 5.60
N ARG A 161 -9.91 -6.82 6.41
CA ARG A 161 -8.86 -5.83 6.12
C ARG A 161 -7.45 -6.27 6.55
N HIS A 162 -7.36 -7.08 7.60
CA HIS A 162 -6.12 -7.59 8.16
C HIS A 162 -6.21 -9.11 8.32
N PRO A 163 -6.25 -9.87 7.21
CA PRO A 163 -6.37 -11.31 7.29
C PRO A 163 -5.18 -11.87 8.06
N SER A 164 -5.47 -12.80 8.97
CA SER A 164 -4.44 -13.56 9.67
C SER A 164 -3.59 -14.31 8.65
N PRO A 165 -2.25 -14.31 8.81
CA PRO A 165 -1.41 -15.11 7.93
C PRO A 165 -1.66 -16.60 8.18
N ARG A 166 -1.45 -17.44 7.17
CA ARG A 166 -1.46 -18.91 7.37
C ARG A 166 -0.36 -19.36 8.35
N TYR A 167 0.78 -18.68 8.30
CA TYR A 167 1.93 -18.93 9.17
C TYR A 167 2.41 -17.62 9.79
N SER A 168 2.68 -17.64 11.09
CA SER A 168 3.31 -16.53 11.80
C SER A 168 4.72 -16.93 12.22
N GLY A 169 5.68 -16.04 12.01
CA GLY A 169 7.05 -16.25 12.47
C GLY A 169 7.36 -15.44 13.72
N VAL A 170 8.44 -15.82 14.39
CA VAL A 170 9.16 -14.97 15.34
C VAL A 170 10.50 -14.57 14.72
N PRO A 171 11.14 -13.46 15.17
CA PRO A 171 12.45 -13.07 14.67
C PRO A 171 13.46 -14.22 14.79
N ASP A 172 13.81 -14.82 13.65
CA ASP A 172 14.63 -16.03 13.58
C ASP A 172 16.12 -15.66 13.49
N ALA A 173 16.91 -16.19 14.43
CA ALA A 173 18.36 -16.07 14.46
C ALA A 173 19.00 -16.64 13.17
N SER A 174 18.39 -17.67 12.57
CA SER A 174 18.82 -18.32 11.34
C SER A 174 18.56 -17.51 10.07
N SER A 175 17.79 -16.40 10.16
CA SER A 175 17.52 -15.54 9.01
C SER A 175 18.82 -15.02 8.38
N PRO A 176 18.99 -15.13 7.05
CA PRO A 176 20.22 -14.70 6.37
C PRO A 176 20.64 -13.28 6.72
N VAL A 177 21.93 -13.09 6.99
CA VAL A 177 22.52 -11.76 7.18
C VAL A 177 22.91 -11.19 5.82
N ILE A 178 22.48 -9.95 5.57
CA ILE A 178 22.88 -9.18 4.39
C ILE A 178 24.04 -8.28 4.77
N LEU A 179 25.15 -8.43 4.06
CA LEU A 179 26.34 -7.60 4.19
C LEU A 179 26.25 -6.38 3.27
N PRO A 180 26.70 -5.20 3.72
CA PRO A 180 26.83 -4.03 2.86
C PRO A 180 27.71 -4.33 1.64
N VAL A 181 27.28 -3.88 0.46
CA VAL A 181 28.05 -4.03 -0.79
C VAL A 181 28.89 -2.80 -1.13
N GLY A 182 28.88 -1.76 -0.27
CA GLY A 182 29.63 -0.53 -0.48
C GLY A 182 28.95 0.48 -1.42
N ARG A 183 27.62 0.42 -1.58
CA ARG A 183 26.86 1.41 -2.35
C ARG A 183 27.03 2.80 -1.71
N ASN A 184 27.51 3.76 -2.49
CA ASN A 184 27.58 5.16 -2.07
C ASN A 184 26.39 5.93 -2.65
N ILE A 185 25.64 6.64 -1.81
CA ILE A 185 24.57 7.53 -2.25
C ILE A 185 25.09 8.98 -2.17
N PRO A 186 25.20 9.69 -3.31
CA PRO A 186 25.62 11.08 -3.32
C PRO A 186 24.73 11.95 -2.44
N SER A 187 25.32 12.88 -1.70
CA SER A 187 24.60 13.88 -0.90
C SER A 187 23.80 14.86 -1.75
N SER A 188 24.26 15.15 -2.97
CA SER A 188 23.64 16.05 -3.95
C SER A 188 22.87 15.27 -5.03
N LEU A 189 21.92 14.43 -4.61
CA LEU A 189 21.09 13.66 -5.55
C LEU A 189 19.95 14.54 -6.08
N ASN A 190 19.84 14.70 -7.40
CA ASN A 190 18.70 15.40 -8.01
C ASN A 190 17.45 14.55 -7.93
N HIS A 191 16.29 15.15 -7.65
CA HIS A 191 15.02 14.45 -7.62
C HIS A 191 14.63 13.97 -9.04
N GLY A 192 14.21 12.71 -9.16
CA GLY A 192 13.68 12.16 -10.42
C GLY A 192 14.23 10.79 -10.81
N ILE A 193 14.01 10.41 -12.07
CA ILE A 193 14.46 9.14 -12.64
C ILE A 193 15.90 9.26 -13.10
N ILE A 194 16.73 8.29 -12.72
CA ILE A 194 18.15 8.21 -13.06
C ILE A 194 18.41 6.86 -13.72
N THR A 195 19.07 6.87 -14.87
CA THR A 195 19.53 5.63 -15.52
C THR A 195 20.60 4.96 -14.64
N VAL A 196 20.51 3.64 -14.48
CA VAL A 196 21.51 2.89 -13.70
C VAL A 196 22.89 3.00 -14.35
N PRO A 197 23.91 3.54 -13.66
CA PRO A 197 25.27 3.58 -14.18
C PRO A 197 25.83 2.17 -14.38
N SER A 198 26.68 1.98 -15.40
CA SER A 198 27.30 0.67 -15.64
C SER A 198 28.14 0.18 -14.44
N SER A 199 28.75 1.09 -13.68
CA SER A 199 29.49 0.79 -12.44
C SER A 199 28.63 0.13 -11.37
N ASP A 200 27.33 0.47 -11.33
CA ASP A 200 26.41 0.00 -10.31
C ASP A 200 25.89 -1.41 -10.59
N LYS A 201 26.00 -1.90 -11.83
CA LYS A 201 25.49 -3.24 -12.20
C LYS A 201 26.14 -4.35 -11.37
N VAL A 202 27.43 -4.21 -11.05
CA VAL A 202 28.17 -5.16 -10.20
C VAL A 202 27.68 -5.10 -8.74
N LEU A 203 27.31 -3.92 -8.25
CA LEU A 203 26.73 -3.76 -6.91
C LEU A 203 25.36 -4.42 -6.84
N ILE A 204 24.52 -4.16 -7.85
CA ILE A 204 23.19 -4.75 -8.01
C ILE A 204 23.28 -6.28 -8.03
N GLU A 205 24.19 -6.86 -8.82
CA GLU A 205 24.40 -8.31 -8.85
C GLU A 205 24.74 -8.89 -7.46
N LYS A 206 25.66 -8.24 -6.73
CA LYS A 206 26.03 -8.64 -5.36
C LYS A 206 24.85 -8.53 -4.40
N GLU A 207 24.04 -7.48 -4.50
CA GLU A 207 22.82 -7.29 -3.70
C GLU A 207 21.81 -8.40 -3.97
N PHE A 208 21.48 -8.68 -5.24
CA PHE A 208 20.51 -9.71 -5.60
C PHE A 208 20.98 -11.12 -5.27
N LYS A 209 22.29 -11.40 -5.32
CA LYS A 209 22.85 -12.68 -4.83
C LYS A 209 22.53 -12.90 -3.35
N GLN A 210 22.58 -11.84 -2.53
CA GLN A 210 22.23 -11.92 -1.12
C GLN A 210 20.70 -11.96 -0.91
N LEU A 211 19.93 -11.17 -1.67
CA LEU A 211 18.46 -11.19 -1.64
C LEU A 211 17.89 -12.55 -2.02
N ASN A 212 18.50 -13.28 -2.96
CA ASN A 212 18.09 -14.65 -3.33
C ASN A 212 18.20 -15.63 -2.15
N LYS A 213 19.12 -15.40 -1.19
CA LYS A 213 19.16 -16.16 0.07
C LYS A 213 17.96 -15.85 0.95
N LEU A 214 17.58 -14.57 1.07
CA LEU A 214 16.37 -14.16 1.79
C LEU A 214 15.08 -14.64 1.12
N ILE A 215 15.02 -14.67 -0.21
CA ILE A 215 13.89 -15.24 -0.97
C ILE A 215 13.72 -16.71 -0.61
N SER A 216 14.81 -17.48 -0.67
CA SER A 216 14.77 -18.91 -0.30
C SER A 216 14.34 -19.12 1.15
N PHE A 217 14.83 -18.28 2.07
CA PHE A 217 14.40 -18.29 3.47
C PHE A 217 12.91 -17.94 3.62
N ALA A 218 12.42 -16.92 2.91
CA ALA A 218 11.03 -16.51 2.92
C ALA A 218 10.08 -17.63 2.47
N LEU A 219 10.45 -18.37 1.42
CA LEU A 219 9.66 -19.50 0.93
C LEU A 219 9.60 -20.65 1.94
N LYS A 220 10.69 -20.92 2.66
CA LYS A 220 10.70 -21.90 3.76
C LYS A 220 9.75 -21.50 4.88
N GLN A 221 9.82 -20.25 5.33
CA GLN A 221 8.95 -19.70 6.37
C GLN A 221 7.47 -19.71 5.96
N ALA A 222 7.19 -19.55 4.66
CA ALA A 222 5.85 -19.62 4.10
C ALA A 222 5.39 -21.04 3.74
N HIS A 223 6.20 -22.08 4.00
CA HIS A 223 5.94 -23.47 3.61
C HIS A 223 5.61 -23.63 2.11
N LEU A 224 6.27 -22.85 1.25
CA LEU A 224 6.11 -22.89 -0.19
C LEU A 224 7.23 -23.73 -0.83
N SER A 225 6.85 -24.71 -1.65
CA SER A 225 7.78 -25.56 -2.39
C SER A 225 8.34 -24.93 -3.67
N ASN A 226 7.85 -23.73 -4.03
CA ASN A 226 8.28 -23.00 -5.21
C ASN A 226 9.78 -22.68 -5.16
N ARG A 227 10.42 -22.58 -6.33
CA ARG A 227 11.78 -22.07 -6.49
C ARG A 227 11.71 -20.72 -7.16
N LEU A 228 11.89 -19.65 -6.37
CA LEU A 228 11.94 -18.28 -6.87
C LEU A 228 13.36 -17.75 -6.74
N SER A 229 13.83 -17.09 -7.79
CA SER A 229 15.12 -16.42 -7.83
C SER A 229 15.08 -15.29 -8.86
N ILE A 230 15.85 -14.24 -8.59
CA ILE A 230 16.03 -13.09 -9.49
C ILE A 230 17.41 -13.23 -10.15
N ASP A 231 17.45 -13.21 -11.47
CA ASP A 231 18.66 -13.23 -12.29
C ASP A 231 18.87 -11.85 -12.91
N THR A 232 19.88 -11.13 -12.42
CA THR A 232 20.16 -9.75 -12.85
C THR A 232 20.58 -9.65 -14.31
N ASN A 233 21.01 -10.75 -14.95
CA ASN A 233 21.32 -10.78 -16.38
C ASN A 233 20.09 -10.65 -17.26
N LYS A 234 18.90 -10.85 -16.70
CA LYS A 234 17.62 -10.70 -17.39
C LYS A 234 17.00 -9.32 -17.18
N PHE A 235 17.68 -8.42 -16.49
CA PHE A 235 17.25 -7.04 -16.37
C PHE A 235 17.46 -6.29 -17.69
N LEU A 236 16.47 -5.50 -18.07
CA LEU A 236 16.62 -4.49 -19.09
C LEU A 236 16.84 -3.13 -18.42
N TYR A 237 18.00 -2.52 -18.63
CA TYR A 237 18.35 -1.23 -18.02
C TYR A 237 17.85 -0.07 -18.89
N SER A 238 16.73 0.51 -18.48
CA SER A 238 16.12 1.69 -19.10
C SER A 238 15.10 2.28 -18.13
N THR A 239 14.64 3.50 -18.41
CA THR A 239 13.65 4.24 -17.60
C THR A 239 12.31 3.52 -17.44
N ASP A 240 12.06 2.51 -18.26
CA ASP A 240 10.78 1.79 -18.31
C ASP A 240 10.82 0.42 -17.61
N PHE A 241 12.01 -0.07 -17.29
CA PHE A 241 12.25 -1.42 -16.77
C PHE A 241 13.09 -1.37 -15.50
N THR A 242 14.41 -1.21 -15.64
CA THR A 242 15.34 -1.15 -14.52
C THR A 242 16.04 0.20 -14.46
N PHE A 243 15.66 1.02 -13.47
CA PHE A 243 16.11 2.39 -13.29
C PHE A 243 16.17 2.76 -11.81
N TYR A 244 16.86 3.85 -11.50
CA TYR A 244 16.83 4.46 -10.18
C TYR A 244 15.80 5.58 -10.10
N GLU A 245 15.15 5.68 -8.95
CA GLU A 245 14.35 6.83 -8.57
C GLU A 245 14.99 7.52 -7.37
N ALA A 246 15.31 8.79 -7.53
CA ALA A 246 15.90 9.64 -6.52
C ALA A 246 14.84 10.52 -5.86
N CYS A 247 14.67 10.33 -4.56
CA CYS A 247 13.76 11.09 -3.71
C CYS A 247 14.53 11.59 -2.48
N PRO A 248 15.47 12.54 -2.65
CA PRO A 248 16.38 12.97 -1.58
C PRO A 248 15.67 13.63 -0.40
N TYR A 249 14.53 14.29 -0.63
CA TYR A 249 13.76 15.01 0.37
C TYR A 249 12.33 14.47 0.46
N THR A 250 11.77 14.55 1.65
CA THR A 250 10.35 14.34 1.93
C THR A 250 9.53 15.55 1.48
N GLN A 251 8.20 15.42 1.42
CA GLN A 251 7.29 16.53 1.11
C GLN A 251 7.46 17.75 2.04
N THR A 252 7.99 17.55 3.26
CA THR A 252 8.25 18.62 4.23
C THR A 252 9.68 19.18 4.15
N GLY A 253 10.45 18.82 3.11
CA GLY A 253 11.82 19.27 2.91
C GLY A 253 12.88 18.56 3.76
N LYS A 254 12.50 17.67 4.69
CA LYS A 254 13.45 16.86 5.46
C LYS A 254 14.13 15.82 4.57
N LEU A 255 15.36 15.44 4.90
CA LEU A 255 16.04 14.33 4.22
C LEU A 255 15.20 13.06 4.27
N SER A 256 15.07 12.41 3.11
CA SER A 256 14.37 11.14 2.99
C SER A 256 15.13 10.04 3.72
N LYS A 257 14.37 9.17 4.39
CA LYS A 257 14.89 7.91 4.92
C LYS A 257 15.42 6.99 3.80
N TYR A 258 14.81 7.10 2.62
CA TYR A 258 15.15 6.32 1.43
C TYR A 258 15.42 7.28 0.26
N PRO A 259 16.62 7.87 0.18
CA PRO A 259 16.94 8.86 -0.86
C PRO A 259 17.01 8.26 -2.26
N LEU A 260 17.28 6.96 -2.39
CA LEU A 260 17.41 6.24 -3.66
C LEU A 260 16.62 4.94 -3.63
N SER A 261 15.93 4.63 -4.72
CA SER A 261 15.24 3.35 -4.93
C SER A 261 15.62 2.76 -6.28
N LEU A 262 15.95 1.46 -6.33
CA LEU A 262 16.07 0.71 -7.57
C LEU A 262 14.72 0.09 -7.91
N HIS A 263 14.15 0.50 -9.03
CA HIS A 263 13.08 -0.21 -9.72
C HIS A 263 13.74 -1.21 -10.65
N TYR A 264 13.33 -2.48 -10.61
CA TYR A 264 13.86 -3.50 -11.49
C TYR A 264 12.74 -4.29 -12.14
N ALA A 265 12.97 -4.76 -13.36
CA ALA A 265 12.02 -5.57 -14.09
C ALA A 265 12.75 -6.55 -15.01
N TYR A 266 12.15 -7.73 -15.15
CA TYR A 266 12.53 -8.73 -16.14
C TYR A 266 12.34 -8.18 -17.56
N ALA A 267 13.17 -8.64 -18.51
CA ALA A 267 13.13 -8.14 -19.89
C ALA A 267 11.75 -8.27 -20.57
N SER A 268 10.99 -9.33 -20.27
CA SER A 268 9.64 -9.55 -20.81
C SER A 268 8.52 -8.98 -19.94
N HIS A 269 8.82 -8.06 -19.00
CA HIS A 269 7.80 -7.52 -18.08
C HIS A 269 6.62 -6.84 -18.80
N LYS A 270 6.89 -6.23 -19.98
CA LYS A 270 5.84 -5.60 -20.79
C LYS A 270 5.05 -6.58 -21.64
N ASP A 271 5.50 -7.82 -21.80
CA ASP A 271 4.85 -8.81 -22.66
C ASP A 271 3.48 -9.22 -22.12
N LEU A 272 2.57 -9.58 -23.03
CA LEU A 272 1.27 -10.12 -22.67
C LEU A 272 1.44 -11.60 -22.26
N ASN A 273 1.25 -11.89 -20.97
CA ASN A 273 1.32 -13.24 -20.37
C ASN A 273 2.70 -13.95 -20.50
N PRO A 274 3.80 -13.35 -20.00
CA PRO A 274 5.08 -14.03 -20.00
C PRO A 274 5.03 -15.30 -19.13
N PRO A 275 5.73 -16.38 -19.51
CA PRO A 275 5.75 -17.62 -18.74
C PRO A 275 6.37 -17.43 -17.34
N GLN A 276 7.29 -16.48 -17.25
CA GLN A 276 7.93 -16.02 -16.03
C GLN A 276 8.13 -14.50 -16.10
N ASP A 277 7.93 -13.83 -14.97
CA ASP A 277 8.27 -12.43 -14.79
C ASP A 277 8.69 -12.20 -13.33
N TYR A 278 9.55 -11.21 -13.11
CA TYR A 278 9.79 -10.66 -11.80
C TYR A 278 10.15 -9.19 -11.91
N PHE A 279 9.67 -8.43 -10.95
CA PHE A 279 9.91 -7.00 -10.85
C PHE A 279 9.77 -6.59 -9.40
N GLY A 280 10.16 -5.36 -9.11
CA GLY A 280 10.03 -4.86 -7.75
C GLY A 280 10.87 -3.64 -7.48
N GLU A 281 11.01 -3.36 -6.21
CA GLU A 281 11.61 -2.15 -5.68
C GLU A 281 12.56 -2.50 -4.54
N ILE A 282 13.75 -1.91 -4.57
CA ILE A 282 14.71 -1.93 -3.46
C ILE A 282 14.91 -0.48 -3.03
N HIS A 283 14.71 -0.19 -1.75
CA HIS A 283 14.91 1.14 -1.20
C HIS A 283 16.17 1.17 -0.34
N TYR A 284 17.09 2.04 -0.71
CA TYR A 284 18.36 2.21 -0.03
C TYR A 284 18.27 3.30 1.02
N MET A 285 18.89 3.06 2.18
CA MET A 285 19.11 4.06 3.21
C MET A 285 20.29 4.97 2.83
N GLN A 286 20.47 6.09 3.53
CA GLN A 286 21.56 7.04 3.27
C GLN A 286 22.96 6.40 3.32
N ASP A 287 23.14 5.38 4.14
CA ASP A 287 24.38 4.58 4.24
C ASP A 287 24.58 3.58 3.08
N GLY A 288 23.69 3.61 2.07
CA GLY A 288 23.69 2.69 0.94
C GLY A 288 23.15 1.29 1.24
N SER A 289 22.84 0.97 2.51
CA SER A 289 22.28 -0.33 2.86
C SER A 289 20.82 -0.47 2.43
N ILE A 290 20.38 -1.71 2.17
CA ILE A 290 18.97 -1.98 1.85
C ILE A 290 18.13 -1.80 3.11
N GLY A 291 17.20 -0.85 3.07
CA GLY A 291 16.30 -0.57 4.19
C GLY A 291 14.95 -1.27 4.08
N LYS A 292 14.45 -1.48 2.86
CA LYS A 292 13.27 -2.31 2.56
C LYS A 292 13.28 -2.73 1.09
N ALA A 293 12.59 -3.82 0.77
CA ALA A 293 12.41 -4.26 -0.60
C ALA A 293 11.04 -4.94 -0.78
N ARG A 294 10.46 -4.81 -1.97
CA ARG A 294 9.27 -5.53 -2.40
C ARG A 294 9.62 -6.30 -3.66
N LEU A 295 9.59 -7.62 -3.57
CA LEU A 295 10.01 -8.53 -4.64
C LEU A 295 8.78 -9.27 -5.16
N ILE A 296 8.45 -9.11 -6.44
CA ILE A 296 7.25 -9.68 -7.05
C ILE A 296 7.67 -10.69 -8.12
N PHE A 297 7.00 -11.83 -8.15
CA PHE A 297 7.25 -12.93 -9.07
C PHE A 297 5.94 -13.39 -9.70
N TRP A 298 5.98 -13.70 -10.99
CA TRP A 298 4.93 -14.39 -11.71
C TRP A 298 5.50 -15.63 -12.39
N GLN A 299 4.85 -16.77 -12.19
CA GLN A 299 5.17 -18.03 -12.86
C GLN A 299 3.87 -18.71 -13.28
N LYS A 300 3.62 -18.86 -14.59
CA LYS A 300 2.48 -19.60 -15.16
C LYS A 300 1.13 -19.32 -14.43
N LYS A 301 0.82 -18.04 -14.19
CA LYS A 301 -0.37 -17.49 -13.47
C LYS A 301 -0.31 -17.49 -11.93
N HIS A 302 0.75 -17.99 -11.32
CA HIS A 302 0.97 -17.86 -9.88
C HIS A 302 1.81 -16.62 -9.58
N GLY A 303 1.23 -15.70 -8.83
CA GLY A 303 1.88 -14.51 -8.30
C GLY A 303 2.37 -14.73 -6.87
N PHE A 304 3.60 -14.31 -6.60
CA PHE A 304 4.20 -14.28 -5.27
C PHE A 304 4.77 -12.89 -4.98
N MET A 305 4.64 -12.44 -3.74
CA MET A 305 5.19 -11.16 -3.31
C MET A 305 5.88 -11.31 -1.96
N ILE A 306 7.13 -10.89 -1.88
CA ILE A 306 7.95 -10.97 -0.68
C ILE A 306 8.31 -9.55 -0.26
N HIS A 307 7.97 -9.20 0.98
CA HIS A 307 8.28 -7.92 1.60
C HIS A 307 9.42 -8.07 2.60
N LEU A 308 10.47 -7.30 2.39
CA LEU A 308 11.64 -7.24 3.26
C LEU A 308 11.70 -5.86 3.92
N ALA A 309 12.06 -5.80 5.20
CA ALA A 309 12.30 -4.54 5.87
C ALA A 309 13.35 -4.65 6.98
N LYS A 310 14.15 -3.59 7.13
CA LYS A 310 15.16 -3.46 8.18
C LYS A 310 14.48 -3.20 9.53
N SER A 311 14.82 -4.01 10.52
CA SER A 311 14.27 -3.95 11.88
C SER A 311 15.37 -4.39 12.85
N GLY A 312 15.69 -3.58 13.84
CA GLY A 312 16.85 -3.83 14.72
C GLY A 312 18.17 -3.91 13.95
N GLY A 313 18.34 -3.11 12.90
CA GLY A 313 19.56 -3.11 12.06
C GLY A 313 19.67 -4.25 11.03
N LYS A 314 18.87 -5.32 11.15
CA LYS A 314 18.88 -6.47 10.23
C LYS A 314 17.76 -6.39 9.19
N LEU A 315 18.05 -6.66 7.92
CA LEU A 315 17.04 -6.85 6.88
C LEU A 315 16.35 -8.20 7.08
N SER A 316 15.03 -8.22 7.22
CA SER A 316 14.26 -9.43 7.55
C SER A 316 13.04 -9.58 6.64
N VAL A 317 12.60 -10.83 6.46
CA VAL A 317 11.34 -11.15 5.78
C VAL A 317 10.19 -10.72 6.68
N LYS A 318 9.38 -9.76 6.23
CA LYS A 318 8.23 -9.26 6.98
C LYS A 318 6.92 -9.92 6.59
N LYS A 319 6.77 -10.22 5.31
CA LYS A 319 5.51 -10.73 4.76
C LYS A 319 5.78 -11.50 3.49
N VAL A 320 5.09 -12.62 3.30
CA VAL A 320 5.00 -13.34 2.03
C VAL A 320 3.54 -13.47 1.65
N GLU A 321 3.23 -13.09 0.41
CA GLU A 321 1.88 -13.15 -0.15
C GLU A 321 1.88 -14.00 -1.41
N LYS A 322 0.74 -14.64 -1.67
CA LYS A 322 0.48 -15.45 -2.85
C LYS A 322 -0.87 -15.07 -3.43
N ILE A 323 -1.00 -15.10 -4.75
CA ILE A 323 -2.32 -14.94 -5.37
C ILE A 323 -3.13 -16.24 -5.26
N THR A 324 -4.33 -16.14 -4.70
CA THR A 324 -5.36 -17.19 -4.62
C THR A 324 -6.68 -16.57 -5.05
N ASP A 325 -7.40 -17.17 -6.00
CA ASP A 325 -8.71 -16.70 -6.49
C ASP A 325 -8.76 -15.20 -6.84
N ALA A 326 -7.71 -14.71 -7.52
CA ALA A 326 -7.51 -13.31 -7.91
C ALA A 326 -7.35 -12.31 -6.76
N LYS A 327 -7.13 -12.76 -5.52
CA LYS A 327 -6.78 -11.93 -4.36
C LYS A 327 -5.39 -12.28 -3.84
N TRP A 328 -4.70 -11.30 -3.28
CA TRP A 328 -3.45 -11.53 -2.57
C TRP A 328 -3.76 -12.01 -1.16
N GLU A 329 -3.32 -13.22 -0.84
CA GLU A 329 -3.44 -13.80 0.48
C GLU A 329 -2.10 -13.74 1.20
N THR A 330 -2.13 -13.35 2.48
CA THR A 330 -0.93 -13.35 3.31
C THR A 330 -0.65 -14.79 3.77
N ILE A 331 0.43 -15.38 3.26
CA ILE A 331 0.83 -16.74 3.63
C ILE A 331 1.69 -16.72 4.88
N TYR A 332 2.63 -15.79 4.95
CA TYR A 332 3.51 -15.64 6.10
C TYR A 332 3.59 -14.19 6.54
N LYS A 333 3.66 -13.95 7.85
CA LYS A 333 3.95 -12.64 8.44
C LYS A 333 4.80 -12.80 9.70
N LEU A 334 5.83 -11.97 9.81
CA LEU A 334 6.67 -11.85 11.01
C LEU A 334 6.00 -10.98 12.08
#